data_AF-A0A1F5GDD3-F1
#
_entry.id   AF-A0A1F5GDD3-F1
#
_cell.length_a   1.000
_cell.length_b   1.000
_cell.length_c   1.000
_cell.angle_alpha   90.00
_cell.angle_beta   90.00
_cell.angle_gamma   90.00
#
_symmetry.space_group_name_H-M   'P 1'
#
loop_
_entity.id
_entity.type
_entity.pdbx_description
1 polymer ?
#
loop_
_entity_poly.entity_id
_entity_poly.type
_entity_poly.pdbx_seq_one_letter_code
_entity_poly.pdbx_strand_id
1 'polypeptide(L)' 'MPKDDIKLPELLTIAQVAKILNVSIMTLRRWDKNGKLKAIRVGTRSGVGERRYHREDIIKLITKL' A
#
# COMPACT_ATOMS: atom_id res chain seq x y z
N MET A 1 -7.76 -20.64 22.35
CA MET A 1 -7.48 -19.24 21.95
C MET A 1 -7.60 -19.16 20.45
N PRO A 2 -8.45 -18.29 19.88
CA PRO A 2 -8.38 -18.06 18.45
C PRO A 2 -7.00 -17.46 18.17
N LYS A 3 -6.23 -18.13 17.32
CA LYS A 3 -5.08 -17.51 16.69
C LYS A 3 -5.68 -16.49 15.74
N ASP A 4 -5.74 -15.23 16.18
CA ASP A 4 -5.93 -14.12 15.27
C ASP A 4 -4.68 -14.06 14.39
N ASP A 5 -4.63 -14.92 13.38
CA ASP A 5 -3.66 -14.84 12.30
C ASP A 5 -3.83 -13.42 11.75
N ILE A 6 -2.85 -12.55 11.97
CA ILE A 6 -2.86 -11.16 11.53
C ILE A 6 -2.84 -11.16 9.99
N LYS A 7 -4.00 -11.40 9.39
CA LYS A 7 -4.23 -11.22 7.96
C LYS A 7 -4.35 -9.73 7.76
N LEU A 8 -3.29 -9.12 7.26
CA LEU A 8 -3.37 -7.79 6.66
C LEU A 8 -4.61 -7.71 5.72
N PRO A 9 -5.21 -6.54 5.51
CA PRO A 9 -6.21 -6.38 4.46
C PRO A 9 -5.61 -6.68 3.08
N GLU A 10 -6.43 -7.05 2.11
CA GLU A 10 -5.99 -7.21 0.71
C GLU A 10 -5.47 -5.88 0.14
N LEU A 11 -6.12 -4.78 0.54
CA LEU A 11 -5.79 -3.41 0.17
C LEU A 11 -5.41 -2.57 1.38
N LEU A 12 -4.19 -2.05 1.38
CA LEU A 12 -3.63 -1.22 2.43
C LEU A 12 -3.76 0.27 2.09
N THR A 13 -4.08 1.08 3.08
CA THR A 13 -4.02 2.54 2.96
C THR A 13 -2.58 3.04 2.85
N ILE A 14 -2.38 4.22 2.29
CA ILE A 14 -1.05 4.85 2.24
C ILE A 14 -0.40 5.01 3.62
N ALA A 15 -1.19 5.23 4.67
CA ALA A 15 -0.69 5.35 6.05
C ALA A 15 -0.20 4.00 6.60
N GLN A 16 -0.94 2.91 6.35
CA GLN A 16 -0.51 1.56 6.74
C GLN A 16 0.79 1.18 6.02
N VAL A 17 0.87 1.43 4.71
CA VAL A 17 2.09 1.14 3.93
C VAL A 17 3.27 1.98 4.41
N ALA A 18 3.05 3.26 4.72
CA ALA A 18 4.10 4.14 5.26
C ALA A 18 4.70 3.58 6.55
N LYS A 19 3.84 3.06 7.44
CA LYS A 19 4.25 2.42 8.69
C LYS A 19 5.01 1.11 8.44
N ILE A 20 4.54 0.26 7.53
CA ILE A 20 5.17 -1.03 7.20
C ILE A 20 6.57 -0.82 6.60
N LEU A 21 6.70 0.09 5.65
CA LEU A 21 7.95 0.34 4.93
C LEU A 21 8.87 1.33 5.63
N ASN A 22 8.45 1.87 6.78
CA ASN A 22 9.14 2.91 7.54
C ASN A 22 9.57 4.12 6.68
N VAL A 23 8.64 4.65 5.89
CA VAL A 23 8.85 5.82 5.02
C VAL A 23 7.74 6.85 5.19
N SER A 24 8.01 8.10 4.80
CA SER A 24 6.97 9.13 4.78
C SER A 24 5.87 8.85 3.74
N ILE A 25 4.65 9.32 4.00
CA ILE A 25 3.55 9.30 3.02
C ILE A 25 3.95 10.02 1.72
N MET A 26 4.75 11.09 1.82
CA MET A 26 5.24 11.83 0.65
C MET A 26 6.16 10.98 -0.22
N THR A 27 6.97 10.12 0.38
CA THR A 27 7.79 9.14 -0.33
C THR A 27 6.92 8.19 -1.15
N LEU A 28 5.83 7.66 -0.57
CA LEU A 28 4.91 6.79 -1.28
C LEU A 28 4.16 7.52 -2.41
N ARG A 29 3.81 8.80 -2.25
CA ARG A 29 3.24 9.62 -3.34
C ARG A 29 4.22 9.82 -4.48
N ARG A 30 5.52 9.99 -4.18
CA ARG A 30 6.57 10.05 -5.21
C ARG A 30 6.75 8.71 -5.90
N TRP A 31 6.68 7.60 -5.16
CA TRP A 31 6.76 6.25 -5.72
C TRP A 31 5.56 5.88 -6.62
N ASP A 32 4.37 6.36 -6.27
CA ASP A 32 3.19 6.26 -7.13
C ASP A 32 3.41 7.02 -8.44
N LYS A 33 3.90 8.28 -8.36
CA LYS A 33 4.18 9.13 -9.53
C LYS A 33 5.28 8.57 -10.44
N ASN A 34 6.34 7.98 -9.86
CA ASN A 34 7.48 7.47 -10.63
C ASN A 34 7.34 5.99 -11.04
N GLY A 35 6.25 5.33 -10.64
CA GLY A 35 5.97 3.93 -10.99
C GLY A 35 6.67 2.87 -10.14
N LYS A 36 7.46 3.25 -9.11
CA LYS A 36 8.13 2.29 -8.21
C LYS A 36 7.15 1.46 -7.38
N LEU A 37 6.06 2.07 -6.93
CA LEU A 37 4.99 1.39 -6.20
C LEU A 37 3.67 2.07 -6.55
N LYS A 38 2.95 1.52 -7.52
CA LYS A 38 1.69 2.10 -8.00
C LYS A 38 0.56 1.84 -7.01
N ALA A 39 -0.22 2.87 -6.74
CA ALA A 39 -1.44 2.75 -5.97
C ALA A 39 -2.65 2.56 -6.89
N ILE A 40 -3.61 1.75 -6.45
CA ILE A 40 -4.96 1.75 -6.99
C ILE A 40 -5.72 2.94 -6.39
N ARG A 41 -6.53 3.58 -7.23
CA ARG A 41 -7.43 4.66 -6.79
C ARG A 41 -8.81 4.07 -6.53
N VAL A 42 -9.22 4.04 -5.27
CA VAL A 42 -10.55 3.56 -4.85
C VAL A 42 -11.44 4.76 -4.59
N GLY A 43 -12.56 4.87 -5.31
CA GLY A 43 -13.53 5.96 -5.15
C GLY A 43 -14.52 6.00 -6.32
N THR A 44 -15.58 6.80 -6.14
CA THR A 44 -16.68 6.91 -7.11
C THR A 44 -16.31 7.73 -8.35
N ARG A 45 -15.23 8.51 -8.30
CA ARG A 45 -14.79 9.38 -9.40
C ARG A 45 -13.40 8.98 -9.90
N SER A 46 -13.32 8.71 -11.20
CA SER A 46 -12.05 8.38 -11.87
C SER A 46 -11.00 9.47 -11.60
N GLY A 47 -9.80 9.05 -11.19
CA GLY A 47 -8.68 9.94 -10.84
C GLY A 47 -8.71 10.58 -9.44
N VAL A 48 -9.86 10.56 -8.74
CA VAL A 48 -10.07 11.24 -7.44
C VAL A 48 -10.36 10.22 -6.32
N GLY A 49 -9.75 9.03 -6.40
CA GLY A 49 -9.87 7.99 -5.38
C GLY A 49 -8.77 8.04 -4.31
N GLU A 50 -9.05 7.42 -3.17
CA GLU A 50 -8.04 7.11 -2.16
C GLU A 50 -6.98 6.17 -2.72
N ARG A 51 -5.72 6.37 -2.31
CA ARG A 51 -4.63 5.45 -2.67
C ARG A 51 -4.71 4.20 -1.80
N ARG A 52 -4.88 3.07 -2.47
CA ARG A 52 -4.80 1.73 -1.89
C ARG A 52 -3.69 0.93 -2.56
N TYR A 53 -3.02 0.09 -1.79
CA TYR A 53 -1.90 -0.72 -2.24
C TYR A 53 -2.22 -2.18 -2.02
N HIS A 54 -1.96 -3.02 -3.01
CA HIS A 54 -2.07 -4.45 -2.81
C HIS A 54 -1.01 -4.93 -1.83
N ARG A 55 -1.43 -5.78 -0.89
CA ARG A 55 -0.50 -6.38 0.07
C ARG A 55 0.63 -7.14 -0.62
N GLU A 56 0.34 -7.83 -1.71
CA GLU A 56 1.33 -8.59 -2.47
C GLU A 56 2.46 -7.71 -3.01
N ASP A 57 2.18 -6.48 -3.44
CA ASP A 57 3.21 -5.56 -3.93
C ASP A 57 4.12 -5.10 -2.79
N ILE A 58 3.55 -4.90 -1.59
CA ILE A 58 4.32 -4.58 -0.40
C ILE A 58 5.22 -5.76 0.00
N ILE A 59 4.69 -6.98 -0.03
CA ILE A 59 5.47 -8.20 0.25
C ILE A 59 6.60 -8.34 -0.78
N LYS A 60 6.31 -8.27 -2.09
CA LYS A 60 7.33 -8.35 -3.15
C LYS A 60 8.45 -7.33 -2.94
N LEU A 61 8.10 -6.10 -2.52
CA LEU A 61 9.08 -5.04 -2.29
C LEU A 61 10.02 -5.32 -1.11
N ILE A 62 9.52 -5.91 -0.03
CA ILE A 62 10.30 -6.20 1.19
C ILE A 62 11.10 -7.50 1.05
N THR A 63 10.51 -8.51 0.44
CA THR A 63 11.10 -9.85 0.38
C THR A 63 12.19 -9.98 -0.69
N LYS A 64 12.18 -9.10 -1.72
CA LYS A 64 13.18 -9.01 -2.79
C LYS A 64 13.81 -10.38 -3.15
N LEU A 65 12.97 -11.32 -3.59
CA LEU A 65 13.38 -12.50 -4.34
C LEU A 65 13.60 -12.10 -5.80
#